data_AF-A0AB35WBS6-F1
#
_entry.id   AF-A0AB35WBS6-F1
#
_cell.length_a   1.000
_cell.length_b   1.000
_cell.length_c   1.000
_cell.angle_alpha   90.00
_cell.angle_beta   90.00
_cell.angle_gamma   90.00
#
_symmetry.space_group_name_H-M   'P 1'
#
loop_
_entity.id
_entity.type
_entity.pdbx_description
1 polymer ?
#
loop_
_entity_poly.entity_id
_entity_poly.type
_entity_poly.pdbx_seq_one_letter_code
_entity_poly.pdbx_strand_id
1 'polypeptide(L)'
;MFKSLNTDGLIQALIRVFQSGWSVVALVGLSLLVCCFYGRQAFVVWWLTFSGALLIAASIWLGNLPYRLRQPDSPARKWVRCVSWLIWAFGAFLLGFAPVFASSPVVMLLNPLAGLTVVILYAWLVRKEVINWIL
;
A
#
# COMPACT_ATOMS: atom_id res chain seq x y z
N MET A 1 -24.05 -16.23 29.47
CA MET A 1 -24.57 -14.87 29.19
C MET A 1 -23.42 -14.06 28.58
N PHE A 2 -23.25 -14.10 27.26
CA PHE A 2 -22.18 -13.37 26.58
C PHE A 2 -22.64 -11.92 26.37
N LYS A 3 -21.97 -10.99 27.05
CA LYS A 3 -22.19 -9.55 26.93
C LYS A 3 -21.77 -9.16 25.51
N SER A 4 -22.72 -8.71 24.68
CA SER A 4 -22.41 -8.22 23.33
C SER A 4 -21.44 -7.04 23.46
N LEU A 5 -20.20 -7.25 23.04
CA LEU A 5 -19.22 -6.19 22.94
C LEU A 5 -19.73 -5.19 21.89
N ASN A 6 -20.21 -4.03 22.35
CA ASN A 6 -20.64 -2.92 21.52
C ASN A 6 -19.46 -2.46 20.64
N THR A 7 -19.36 -3.07 19.47
CA THR A 7 -18.20 -2.98 18.58
C THR A 7 -18.27 -1.73 17.71
N ASP A 8 -19.44 -1.09 17.63
CA ASP A 8 -19.70 0.08 16.79
C ASP A 8 -18.83 1.28 17.18
N GLY A 9 -18.62 1.49 18.48
CA GLY A 9 -17.73 2.55 18.97
C GLY A 9 -16.25 2.29 18.63
N LEU A 10 -15.82 1.04 18.69
CA LEU A 10 -14.45 0.64 18.37
C LEU A 10 -14.20 0.71 16.86
N ILE A 11 -15.17 0.29 16.05
CA ILE A 11 -15.14 0.42 14.59
C ILE A 11 -15.06 1.90 14.18
N GLN A 12 -15.88 2.77 14.78
CA GLN A 12 -15.84 4.21 14.49
C GLN A 12 -14.51 4.85 14.90
N ALA A 13 -13.96 4.48 16.06
CA ALA A 13 -12.66 4.94 16.50
C ALA A 13 -11.55 4.46 15.54
N LEU A 14 -11.60 3.19 15.13
CA LEU A 14 -10.67 2.63 14.15
C LEU A 14 -10.75 3.43 12.85
N ILE A 15 -11.95 3.65 12.31
CA ILE A 15 -12.15 4.43 11.08
C ILE A 15 -11.57 5.85 11.24
N ARG A 16 -11.81 6.54 12.36
CA ARG A 16 -11.24 7.89 12.60
C ARG A 16 -9.72 7.88 12.64
N VAL A 17 -9.12 6.84 13.22
CA VAL A 17 -7.65 6.67 13.25
C VAL A 17 -7.11 6.42 11.85
N PHE A 18 -7.72 5.51 11.08
CA PHE A 18 -7.39 5.22 9.68
C PHE A 18 -7.54 6.46 8.77
N GLN A 19 -8.43 7.37 9.13
CA GLN A 19 -8.64 8.63 8.43
C GLN A 19 -7.58 9.69 8.74
N SER A 20 -6.87 9.57 9.86
CA SER A 20 -5.78 10.47 10.22
C SER A 20 -4.51 10.03 9.49
N GLY A 21 -3.89 10.91 8.70
CA GLY A 21 -2.63 10.60 8.00
C GLY A 21 -1.50 10.19 8.97
N TRP A 22 -1.64 10.54 10.25
CA TRP A 22 -0.82 10.10 11.37
C TRP A 22 -0.77 8.57 11.54
N SER A 23 -1.82 7.84 11.15
CA SER A 23 -1.81 6.37 11.20
C SER A 23 -0.73 5.78 10.30
N VAL A 24 -0.53 6.34 9.09
CA VAL A 24 0.53 5.92 8.17
C VAL A 24 1.90 6.21 8.77
N VAL A 25 2.09 7.41 9.34
CA VAL A 25 3.35 7.80 9.98
C VAL A 25 3.67 6.89 11.16
N ALA A 26 2.68 6.58 12.01
CA ALA A 26 2.84 5.68 13.14
C ALA A 26 3.17 4.25 12.69
N LEU A 27 2.49 3.73 11.66
CA LEU A 27 2.73 2.40 11.11
C LEU A 27 4.13 2.28 10.49
N VAL A 28 4.56 3.28 9.72
CA VAL A 28 5.91 3.35 9.15
C VAL A 28 6.96 3.48 10.26
N GLY A 29 6.71 4.31 11.27
CA GLY A 29 7.60 4.47 12.41
C GLY A 29 7.76 3.17 13.19
N LEU A 30 6.65 2.49 13.51
CA LEU A 30 6.67 1.19 14.19
C LEU A 30 7.37 0.12 13.35
N SER A 31 7.12 0.07 12.04
CA SER A 31 7.79 -0.91 11.18
C SER A 31 9.29 -0.66 11.10
N LEU A 32 9.73 0.60 11.03
CA LEU A 32 11.15 0.96 11.05
C LEU A 32 11.81 0.61 12.40
N LEU A 33 11.13 0.85 13.52
CA LEU A 33 11.61 0.44 14.84
C LEU A 33 11.79 -1.09 14.91
N VAL A 34 10.81 -1.86 14.43
CA VAL A 34 10.93 -3.32 14.34
C VAL A 34 12.11 -3.70 13.43
N CYS A 35 12.29 -3.03 12.29
CA CYS A 35 13.45 -3.27 11.42
C CYS A 35 14.79 -2.99 12.12
N CYS A 36 14.86 -2.00 13.01
CA CYS A 36 16.07 -1.73 13.80
C CYS A 36 16.41 -2.89 14.75
N PHE A 37 15.41 -3.57 15.31
CA PHE A 37 15.62 -4.72 16.21
C PHE A 37 15.97 -6.01 15.45
N TYR A 38 15.33 -6.27 14.32
CA TYR A 38 15.52 -7.50 13.53
C TYR A 38 16.61 -7.38 12.43
N GLY A 39 17.20 -6.19 12.27
CA GLY A 39 18.32 -5.93 11.38
C GLY A 39 17.96 -5.80 9.90
N ARG A 40 18.99 -5.82 9.05
CA ARG A 40 18.91 -5.49 7.62
C ARG A 40 17.91 -6.36 6.85
N GLN A 41 17.76 -7.63 7.20
CA GLN A 41 16.84 -8.54 6.50
C GLN A 41 15.39 -8.11 6.68
N ALA A 42 14.99 -7.72 7.90
CA ALA A 42 13.64 -7.22 8.17
C ALA A 42 13.34 -5.94 7.39
N PHE A 43 14.32 -5.04 7.30
CA PHE A 43 14.21 -3.83 6.48
C PHE A 43 14.02 -4.16 5.00
N VAL A 44 14.79 -5.11 4.45
CA VAL A 44 14.67 -5.52 3.04
C VAL A 44 13.29 -6.11 2.77
N VAL A 45 12.79 -7.00 3.63
CA VAL A 45 11.45 -7.60 3.51
C VAL A 45 10.37 -6.53 3.54
N TRP A 46 10.42 -5.63 4.52
CA TRP A 46 9.47 -4.53 4.65
C TRP A 46 9.52 -3.58 3.43
N TRP A 47 10.71 -3.20 2.99
CA TRP A 47 10.91 -2.27 1.87
C TRP A 47 10.45 -2.87 0.54
N LEU A 48 10.78 -4.14 0.27
CA LEU A 48 10.34 -4.84 -0.94
C LEU A 48 8.82 -4.95 -0.98
N THR A 49 8.19 -5.27 0.15
CA THR A 49 6.73 -5.37 0.22
C THR A 49 6.04 -4.01 0.11
N PHE A 50 6.58 -2.99 0.78
CA PHE A 50 6.07 -1.63 0.69
C PHE A 50 6.17 -1.08 -0.74
N SER A 51 7.35 -1.16 -1.36
CA SER A 51 7.57 -0.69 -2.73
C SER A 51 6.75 -1.49 -3.75
N GLY A 52 6.70 -2.82 -3.62
CA GLY A 52 5.89 -3.68 -4.48
C GLY A 52 4.40 -3.35 -4.42
N ALA A 53 3.85 -3.19 -3.22
CA ALA A 53 2.45 -2.81 -3.04
C ALA A 53 2.17 -1.39 -3.58
N LEU A 54 3.10 -0.44 -3.39
CA LEU A 54 2.96 0.93 -3.89
C LEU A 54 2.97 0.97 -5.43
N LEU A 55 3.83 0.17 -6.07
CA LEU A 55 3.85 0.00 -7.52
C LEU A 55 2.54 -0.59 -8.05
N ILE A 56 1.98 -1.60 -7.37
CA ILE A 56 0.67 -2.16 -7.76
C ILE A 56 -0.41 -1.10 -7.64
N ALA A 57 -0.45 -0.32 -6.55
CA ALA A 57 -1.40 0.77 -6.39
C ALA A 57 -1.25 1.84 -7.48
N ALA A 58 -0.01 2.22 -7.81
CA ALA A 58 0.29 3.14 -8.89
C ALA A 58 -0.13 2.59 -10.27
N SER A 59 0.09 1.29 -10.51
CA SER A 59 -0.33 0.62 -11.74
C SER A 59 -1.84 0.64 -11.91
N ILE A 60 -2.61 0.33 -10.85
CA ILE A 60 -4.08 0.39 -10.87
C ILE A 60 -4.54 1.82 -11.17
N TRP A 61 -3.90 2.81 -10.55
CA TRP A 61 -4.21 4.21 -10.81
C TRP A 61 -3.92 4.61 -12.26
N LEU A 62 -2.74 4.28 -12.79
CA LEU A 62 -2.34 4.51 -14.19
C LEU A 62 -3.24 3.77 -15.19
N GLY A 63 -3.66 2.55 -14.88
CA GLY A 63 -4.58 1.77 -15.70
C GLY A 63 -5.98 2.37 -15.75
N ASN A 64 -6.39 3.07 -14.69
CA ASN A 64 -7.67 3.78 -14.60
C ASN A 64 -7.63 5.20 -15.17
N LEU A 65 -6.44 5.79 -15.36
CA LEU A 65 -6.23 7.12 -15.93
C LEU A 65 -6.94 7.35 -17.28
N PRO A 66 -6.90 6.41 -18.26
CA PRO A 66 -7.52 6.61 -19.56
C PRO A 66 -9.05 6.65 -19.52
N TYR A 67 -9.69 6.14 -18.45
CA TYR A 67 -11.13 6.23 -18.23
C TYR A 67 -11.53 7.57 -17.60
N ARG A 68 -10.59 8.26 -16.94
CA ARG A 68 -10.78 9.59 -16.34
C ARG A 68 -10.46 10.72 -17.31
N LEU A 69 -9.62 10.47 -18.31
CA LEU A 69 -9.29 11.42 -19.37
C LEU A 69 -10.42 11.49 -20.41
N ARG A 70 -10.90 12.71 -20.69
CA ARG A 70 -12.04 13.01 -21.58
C ARG A 70 -11.75 12.80 -23.08
N GLN A 71 -10.53 12.38 -23.45
CA GLN A 71 -10.10 12.18 -24.84
C GLN A 71 -9.82 10.70 -25.14
N PRO A 72 -10.57 10.04 -26.05
CA PRO A 72 -10.60 8.57 -26.11
C PRO A 72 -9.50 7.91 -26.98
N ASP A 73 -8.88 8.65 -27.91
CA ASP A 73 -8.29 8.01 -29.11
C ASP A 73 -6.79 8.27 -29.37
N SER A 74 -6.01 8.68 -28.36
CA SER A 74 -4.58 8.90 -28.59
C SER A 74 -3.73 7.62 -28.41
N PRO A 75 -2.65 7.43 -29.21
CA PRO A 75 -1.69 6.33 -29.01
C PRO A 75 -1.08 6.32 -27.60
N ALA A 76 -1.14 7.43 -26.88
CA ALA A 76 -0.75 7.53 -25.48
C ALA A 76 -1.54 6.57 -24.57
N ARG A 77 -2.80 6.23 -24.87
CA ARG A 77 -3.58 5.25 -24.10
C ARG A 77 -2.96 3.85 -24.14
N LYS A 78 -2.46 3.42 -25.31
CA LYS A 78 -1.77 2.12 -25.46
C LYS A 78 -0.46 2.11 -24.66
N TRP A 79 0.32 3.19 -24.74
CA TRP A 79 1.54 3.37 -23.97
C TRP A 79 1.29 3.36 -22.46
N VAL A 80 0.32 4.12 -21.96
CA VAL A 80 -0.05 4.15 -20.54
C VAL A 80 -0.49 2.76 -20.06
N ARG A 81 -1.24 2.02 -20.87
CA ARG A 81 -1.65 0.64 -20.54
C ARG A 81 -0.45 -0.32 -20.48
N CYS A 82 0.49 -0.22 -21.42
CA CYS A 82 1.72 -1.00 -21.40
C CYS A 82 2.58 -0.66 -20.18
N VAL A 83 2.76 0.62 -19.87
CA VAL A 83 3.52 1.08 -18.69
C VAL A 83 2.85 0.62 -17.40
N SER A 84 1.53 0.71 -17.28
CA SER A 84 0.77 0.18 -16.15
C SER A 84 1.03 -1.32 -15.95
N TRP A 85 1.03 -2.11 -17.04
CA TRP A 85 1.34 -3.54 -16.98
C TRP A 85 2.78 -3.84 -16.55
N LEU A 86 3.76 -3.08 -17.04
CA LEU A 86 5.16 -3.23 -16.63
C LEU A 86 5.35 -2.91 -15.15
N ILE A 87 4.73 -1.81 -14.68
CA ILE A 87 4.75 -1.42 -13.27
C ILE A 87 4.08 -2.49 -12.40
N TRP A 88 2.97 -3.07 -12.87
CA TRP A 88 2.29 -4.15 -12.18
C TRP A 88 3.18 -5.38 -12.06
N ALA A 89 3.79 -5.83 -13.17
CA ALA A 89 4.65 -7.00 -13.20
C ALA A 89 5.87 -6.82 -12.29
N PHE A 90 6.47 -5.63 -12.29
CA PHE A 90 7.58 -5.31 -11.40
C PHE A 90 7.15 -5.27 -9.93
N GLY A 91 6.00 -4.68 -9.61
CA GLY A 91 5.43 -4.70 -8.26
C GLY A 91 5.13 -6.13 -7.76
N ALA A 92 4.52 -6.95 -8.61
CA ALA A 92 4.22 -8.36 -8.30
C ALA A 92 5.51 -9.18 -8.10
N PHE A 93 6.54 -8.93 -8.90
CA PHE A 93 7.86 -9.55 -8.75
C PHE A 93 8.48 -9.20 -7.38
N LEU A 94 8.46 -7.92 -6.98
CA LEU A 94 8.98 -7.50 -5.67
C LEU A 94 8.21 -8.14 -4.51
N LEU A 95 6.88 -8.24 -4.61
CA LEU A 95 6.05 -8.91 -3.60
C LEU A 95 6.35 -10.42 -3.50
N GLY A 96 6.54 -11.09 -4.64
CA GLY A 96 6.89 -12.50 -4.68
C GLY A 96 8.29 -12.79 -4.15
N PHE A 97 9.21 -11.82 -4.29
CA PHE A 97 10.60 -11.97 -3.87
C PHE A 97 10.87 -11.55 -2.41
N ALA A 98 10.02 -10.69 -1.84
CA ALA A 98 10.09 -10.28 -0.44
C ALA A 98 10.16 -11.46 0.58
N PRO A 99 9.34 -12.52 0.50
CA PRO A 99 9.40 -13.63 1.48
C PRO A 99 10.69 -14.45 1.41
N VAL A 100 11.45 -14.40 0.31
CA VAL A 100 12.73 -15.11 0.18
C VAL A 100 13.77 -14.60 1.18
N PHE A 101 13.63 -13.35 1.63
CA PHE A 101 14.54 -12.74 2.61
C PHE A 101 14.05 -12.85 4.06
N ALA A 102 12.90 -13.47 4.30
CA ALA A 102 12.38 -13.65 5.66
C ALA A 102 13.16 -14.74 6.39
N SER A 103 14.00 -14.33 7.33
CA SER A 103 14.80 -15.24 8.17
C SER A 103 14.04 -15.81 9.37
N SER A 104 12.88 -15.24 9.71
CA SER A 104 12.05 -15.72 10.80
C SER A 104 10.55 -15.50 10.54
N PRO A 105 9.66 -16.27 11.19
CA PRO A 105 8.21 -16.08 11.07
C PRO A 105 7.74 -14.70 11.51
N VAL A 106 8.44 -14.07 12.46
CA VAL A 106 8.12 -12.72 12.93
C VAL A 106 8.43 -11.67 11.86
N VAL A 107 9.52 -11.87 11.11
CA VAL A 107 9.86 -11.01 9.96
C VAL A 107 8.82 -11.16 8.83
N MET A 108 8.19 -12.32 8.66
CA MET A 108 7.09 -12.47 7.69
C MET A 108 5.87 -11.60 8.03
N LEU A 109 5.64 -11.26 9.31
CA LEU A 109 4.54 -10.37 9.71
C LEU A 109 4.76 -8.92 9.23
N LEU A 110 5.98 -8.54 8.85
CA LEU A 110 6.23 -7.24 8.23
C LEU A 110 5.61 -7.13 6.83
N ASN A 111 5.35 -8.26 6.15
CA ASN A 111 4.71 -8.24 4.83
C ASN A 111 3.27 -7.72 4.89
N PRO A 112 2.34 -8.32 5.67
CA PRO A 112 0.99 -7.77 5.80
C PRO A 112 1.00 -6.38 6.40
N LEU A 113 1.95 -6.06 7.30
CA LEU A 113 2.06 -4.74 7.90
C LEU A 113 2.46 -3.67 6.86
N ALA A 114 3.45 -3.95 6.01
CA ALA A 114 3.83 -3.10 4.88
C ALA A 114 2.69 -2.96 3.87
N GLY A 115 2.03 -4.06 3.50
CA GLY A 115 0.88 -4.02 2.60
C GLY A 115 -0.26 -3.16 3.14
N LEU A 116 -0.59 -3.31 4.42
CA LEU A 116 -1.60 -2.49 5.11
C LEU A 116 -1.20 -1.00 5.10
N THR A 117 0.07 -0.67 5.34
CA THR A 117 0.51 0.74 5.28
C THR A 117 0.22 1.38 3.91
N VAL A 118 0.43 0.64 2.82
CA VAL A 118 0.16 1.12 1.46
C VAL A 118 -1.32 1.25 1.20
N VAL A 119 -2.15 0.30 1.64
CA VAL A 119 -3.61 0.38 1.50
C VAL A 119 -4.15 1.62 2.21
N ILE A 120 -3.68 1.87 3.44
CA ILE A 120 -4.09 3.04 4.23
C ILE A 120 -3.61 4.33 3.57
N LEU A 121 -2.35 4.37 3.12
CA LEU A 121 -1.79 5.51 2.40
C LEU A 121 -2.58 5.80 1.12
N TYR A 122 -2.88 4.78 0.31
CA TYR A 122 -3.64 4.93 -0.93
C TYR A 122 -5.06 5.42 -0.64
N ALA A 123 -5.76 4.83 0.34
CA ALA A 123 -7.09 5.27 0.74
C ALA A 123 -7.10 6.73 1.24
N TRP A 124 -6.07 7.11 2.00
CA TRP A 124 -5.88 8.48 2.47
C TRP A 124 -5.64 9.46 1.31
N LEU A 125 -4.80 9.11 0.35
CA LEU A 125 -4.49 9.92 -0.84
C LEU A 125 -5.72 10.09 -1.75
N VAL A 126 -6.50 9.03 -1.97
CA VAL A 126 -7.76 9.10 -2.72
C VAL A 126 -8.76 10.01 -2.01
N ARG A 127 -8.90 9.86 -0.69
CA ARG A 127 -9.84 10.66 0.11
C ARG A 127 -9.49 12.13 0.16
N LYS A 128 -8.20 12.46 0.19
CA LYS A 128 -7.72 13.85 0.18
C LYS A 128 -7.78 14.49 -1.21
N GLU A 129 -8.26 13.77 -2.21
CA GLU A 129 -8.30 14.19 -3.63
C GLU A 129 -6.93 14.61 -4.19
N VAL A 130 -5.83 14.34 -3.48
CA VAL A 130 -4.45 14.65 -3.93
C VAL A 130 -4.18 14.00 -5.27
N ILE A 131 -4.71 12.79 -5.45
CA ILE A 131 -4.61 12.01 -6.68
C ILE A 131 -5.49 12.59 -7.81
N ASN A 132 -6.60 13.27 -7.48
CA ASN A 132 -7.45 13.93 -8.48
C ASN A 132 -6.87 15.29 -8.92
N TRP A 133 -6.07 15.95 -8.07
CA TRP A 133 -5.45 17.26 -8.34
C TRP A 133 -4.25 17.22 -9.31
N ILE A 134 -3.67 16.05 -9.57
CA ILE A 134 -2.52 15.88 -10.48
C ILE A 134 -2.97 15.88 -11.97
N LEU A 135 -4.26 16.10 -12.24
CA LEU A 135 -4.86 16.01 -13.58
C LEU A 135 -5.62 17.27 -13.98
#